data_AF-A0A3B1J7K2-F1
#
_entry.id   AF-A0A3B1J7K2-F1
#
_cell.length_a   1.000
_cell.length_b   1.000
_cell.length_c   1.000
_cell.angle_alpha   90.00
_cell.angle_beta   90.00
_cell.angle_gamma   90.00
#
_symmetry.space_group_name_H-M   'P 1'
#
loop_
_entity.id
_entity.type
_entity.pdbx_description
1 polymer ?
#
loop_
_entity_poly.entity_id
_entity_poly.type
_entity_poly.pdbx_seq_one_letter_code
_entity_poly.pdbx_strand_id
1 'polypeptide(L)'
;MVQHPSALPGRRCQCPAMLHPVGFLFLRLVLPCLLLRVLGLGSGSRQLMSGCPESCYCSESRDGGLAVRCSNMNLLAVPRDLPNQTRRLYLDYNLLVSVPVDSFLGLPLLAELDLSHNRLMQLEPGAFHGLADSLTSLDLSFNLLETMDPEALGELRAQANLTHNPWMCDCRLQVAMPQLQLEPSSLAGVVCNGSEPEDVGARGVPFVLVAADLDLCAALKRTTDVAMLVTMFGWFTMVISYLVYYVRHNREDARRHLEYLKSLPNKQGWTDEVSTLSTMV
;
A
#
# COMPACT_ATOMS: atom_id res chain seq x y z
N MET A 1 -68.74 -53.44 -59.91
CA MET A 1 -70.16 -53.12 -59.65
C MET A 1 -70.14 -51.84 -58.82
N VAL A 2 -70.53 -50.65 -59.29
CA VAL A 2 -71.64 -50.23 -60.18
C VAL A 2 -73.01 -50.45 -59.53
N GLN A 3 -73.56 -49.41 -58.88
CA GLN A 3 -75.00 -49.15 -58.78
C GLN A 3 -75.33 -47.74 -58.21
N HIS A 4 -76.18 -47.01 -58.95
CA HIS A 4 -77.12 -45.95 -58.51
C HIS A 4 -78.55 -46.58 -58.52
N PRO A 5 -79.66 -45.89 -58.13
CA PRO A 5 -79.86 -44.58 -57.47
C PRO A 5 -80.27 -44.82 -55.98
N SER A 6 -81.16 -44.15 -55.22
CA SER A 6 -82.16 -43.04 -55.31
C SER A 6 -82.24 -42.34 -53.93
N ALA A 7 -82.69 -41.10 -53.68
CA ALA A 7 -83.55 -40.10 -54.36
C ALA A 7 -85.07 -40.15 -54.04
N LEU A 8 -85.64 -38.96 -53.70
CA LEU A 8 -87.06 -38.57 -53.48
C LEU A 8 -87.69 -38.80 -52.07
N PRO A 9 -88.69 -37.99 -51.62
CA PRO A 9 -88.93 -36.56 -51.93
C PRO A 9 -89.45 -35.65 -50.77
N GLY A 10 -89.15 -34.35 -50.85
CA GLY A 10 -89.92 -33.26 -50.20
C GLY A 10 -89.57 -32.94 -48.72
N ARG A 11 -89.83 -31.73 -48.20
CA ARG A 11 -90.40 -30.48 -48.79
C ARG A 11 -89.58 -29.24 -48.36
N ARG A 12 -89.70 -28.14 -49.10
CA ARG A 12 -89.19 -26.81 -48.71
C ARG A 12 -90.20 -26.07 -47.81
N CYS A 13 -89.66 -25.28 -46.87
CA CYS A 13 -90.13 -23.97 -46.32
C CYS A 13 -89.40 -23.75 -44.98
N GLN A 14 -88.89 -22.57 -44.59
CA GLN A 14 -88.84 -21.24 -45.22
C GLN A 14 -87.61 -20.44 -44.70
N CYS A 15 -87.09 -19.52 -45.52
CA CYS A 15 -86.12 -18.44 -45.23
C CYS A 15 -86.52 -17.26 -46.14
N PRO A 16 -86.26 -15.96 -45.85
CA PRO A 16 -85.06 -15.33 -45.22
C PRO A 16 -85.36 -14.72 -43.82
N ALA A 17 -84.51 -13.96 -43.12
CA ALA A 17 -83.28 -13.18 -43.45
C ALA A 17 -82.19 -13.39 -42.36
N MET A 18 -80.89 -13.51 -42.67
CA MET A 18 -79.95 -12.42 -43.04
C MET A 18 -80.00 -11.26 -42.01
N LEU A 19 -79.00 -11.03 -41.16
CA LEU A 19 -77.56 -10.92 -41.46
C LEU A 19 -76.63 -11.37 -40.29
N HIS A 20 -75.37 -11.67 -40.62
CA HIS A 20 -74.23 -11.89 -39.70
C HIS A 20 -73.39 -10.57 -39.60
N PRO A 21 -72.25 -10.44 -38.84
CA PRO A 21 -71.37 -11.46 -38.26
C PRO A 21 -70.92 -11.21 -36.78
N VAL A 22 -70.04 -12.10 -36.28
CA VAL A 22 -69.11 -12.01 -35.09
C VAL A 22 -69.57 -11.31 -33.79
N GLY A 23 -69.38 -11.89 -32.60
CA GLY A 23 -68.76 -13.17 -32.23
C GLY A 23 -68.54 -13.29 -30.70
N PHE A 24 -68.03 -14.42 -30.24
CA PHE A 24 -67.56 -14.68 -28.86
C PHE A 24 -68.54 -14.43 -27.70
N LEU A 25 -69.35 -15.46 -27.39
CA LEU A 25 -69.51 -15.84 -25.99
C LEU A 25 -68.12 -16.24 -25.46
N PHE A 26 -67.59 -15.54 -24.45
CA PHE A 26 -66.72 -16.04 -23.36
C PHE A 26 -66.08 -14.88 -22.58
N LEU A 27 -66.87 -14.05 -21.86
CA LEU A 27 -66.32 -12.99 -21.01
C LEU A 27 -67.12 -12.73 -19.72
N ARG A 28 -67.21 -13.73 -18.84
CA ARG A 28 -67.77 -13.60 -17.47
C ARG A 28 -66.89 -14.22 -16.35
N LEU A 29 -65.61 -14.47 -16.63
CA LEU A 29 -64.67 -15.08 -15.67
C LEU A 29 -63.27 -14.42 -15.61
N VAL A 30 -63.08 -13.24 -16.23
CA VAL A 30 -61.79 -12.52 -16.26
C VAL A 30 -61.95 -11.12 -15.66
N LEU A 31 -62.30 -11.03 -14.37
CA LEU A 31 -62.48 -9.76 -13.66
C LEU A 31 -61.99 -9.68 -12.19
N PRO A 32 -60.99 -10.47 -11.76
CA PRO A 32 -60.15 -10.06 -10.63
C PRO A 32 -58.66 -9.87 -10.99
N CYS A 33 -58.18 -10.38 -12.13
CA CYS A 33 -56.74 -10.45 -12.43
C CYS A 33 -56.09 -9.18 -13.03
N LEU A 34 -56.85 -8.11 -13.35
CA LEU A 34 -56.29 -6.92 -14.02
C LEU A 34 -56.00 -5.72 -13.11
N LEU A 35 -56.50 -5.70 -11.85
CA LEU A 35 -56.32 -4.55 -10.95
C LEU A 35 -55.15 -4.68 -9.96
N LEU A 36 -54.48 -5.84 -9.88
CA LEU A 36 -53.32 -6.04 -8.99
C LEU A 36 -51.95 -5.87 -9.69
N ARG A 37 -51.92 -5.37 -10.93
CA ARG A 37 -50.68 -5.11 -11.71
C ARG A 37 -50.29 -3.63 -11.82
N VAL A 38 -50.71 -2.81 -10.84
CA VAL A 38 -50.18 -1.45 -10.63
C VAL A 38 -49.39 -1.34 -9.30
N LEU A 39 -49.23 -2.46 -8.57
CA LEU A 39 -47.98 -2.70 -7.83
C LEU A 39 -46.89 -2.96 -8.87
N GLY A 40 -46.30 -1.88 -9.38
CA GLY A 40 -45.20 -1.97 -10.33
C GLY A 40 -44.03 -2.73 -9.71
N LEU A 41 -43.42 -3.65 -10.47
CA LEU A 41 -42.20 -4.32 -10.05
C LEU A 41 -41.01 -3.36 -10.13
N GLY A 42 -40.99 -2.40 -9.20
CA GLY A 42 -39.74 -1.82 -8.70
C GLY A 42 -39.00 -2.88 -7.89
N SER A 43 -38.57 -3.96 -8.53
CA SER A 43 -37.69 -4.97 -7.97
C SER A 43 -36.26 -4.45 -7.88
N GLY A 44 -36.10 -3.29 -7.22
CA GLY A 44 -34.83 -2.91 -6.62
C GLY A 44 -34.57 -3.89 -5.49
N SER A 45 -33.61 -4.78 -5.70
CA SER A 45 -33.31 -5.90 -4.80
C SER A 45 -32.92 -5.40 -3.41
N ARG A 46 -33.90 -5.28 -2.50
CA ARG A 46 -33.68 -5.30 -1.05
C ARG A 46 -33.34 -6.72 -0.61
N GLN A 47 -32.24 -7.26 -1.13
CA GLN A 47 -31.52 -8.33 -0.47
C GLN A 47 -31.16 -7.83 0.93
N LEU A 48 -31.34 -8.68 1.94
CA LEU A 48 -30.92 -8.39 3.32
C LEU A 48 -29.41 -8.60 3.45
N MET A 49 -28.63 -7.80 2.72
CA MET A 49 -27.17 -7.88 2.69
C MET A 49 -26.59 -7.04 3.84
N SER A 50 -26.70 -7.56 5.07
CA SER A 50 -26.14 -6.96 6.28
C SER A 50 -24.61 -6.96 6.20
N GLY A 51 -24.01 -5.81 5.87
CA GLY A 51 -22.56 -5.65 5.72
C GLY A 51 -22.11 -4.85 4.50
N CYS A 52 -22.89 -3.86 4.04
CA CYS A 52 -22.37 -2.81 3.16
C CYS A 52 -22.26 -1.51 4.00
N PRO A 53 -21.13 -0.78 4.00
CA PRO A 53 -21.02 0.48 4.73
C PRO A 53 -22.03 1.52 4.23
N GLU A 54 -22.57 2.36 5.13
CA GLU A 54 -23.54 3.41 4.76
C GLU A 54 -22.99 4.43 3.75
N SER A 55 -21.67 4.61 3.72
CA SER A 55 -20.94 5.47 2.79
C SER A 55 -20.52 4.77 1.49
N CYS A 56 -21.04 3.58 1.19
CA CYS A 56 -20.66 2.81 0.00
C CYS A 56 -21.88 2.19 -0.71
N TYR A 57 -21.74 1.93 -2.00
CA TYR A 57 -22.68 1.16 -2.81
C TYR A 57 -22.09 -0.21 -3.15
N CYS A 58 -22.80 -1.27 -2.79
CA CYS A 58 -22.40 -2.66 -3.07
C CYS A 58 -23.25 -3.27 -4.20
N SER A 59 -22.61 -3.93 -5.16
CA SER A 59 -23.29 -4.61 -6.28
C SER A 59 -22.64 -5.96 -6.63
N GLU A 60 -23.44 -6.91 -7.11
CA GLU A 60 -22.95 -8.22 -7.55
C GLU A 60 -22.06 -8.09 -8.80
N SER A 61 -20.93 -8.76 -8.78
CA SER A 61 -19.98 -8.85 -9.89
C SER A 61 -20.46 -9.84 -10.96
N ARG A 62 -20.35 -9.49 -12.24
CA ARG A 62 -20.63 -10.41 -13.36
C ARG A 62 -19.76 -11.67 -13.32
N ASP A 63 -18.56 -11.53 -12.76
CA ASP A 63 -17.53 -12.56 -12.68
C ASP A 63 -17.63 -13.38 -11.38
N GLY A 64 -18.64 -13.11 -10.55
CA GLY A 64 -18.80 -13.63 -9.19
C GLY A 64 -18.08 -12.79 -8.14
N GLY A 65 -18.63 -12.76 -6.92
CA GLY A 65 -18.17 -11.91 -5.80
C GLY A 65 -18.88 -10.55 -5.73
N LEU A 66 -18.58 -9.76 -4.71
CA LEU A 66 -19.19 -8.44 -4.48
C LEU A 66 -18.24 -7.31 -4.90
N ALA A 67 -18.76 -6.30 -5.59
CA ALA A 67 -18.06 -5.05 -5.87
C ALA A 67 -18.56 -3.96 -4.90
N VAL A 68 -17.65 -3.33 -4.17
CA VAL A 68 -17.94 -2.28 -3.19
C VAL A 68 -17.36 -0.97 -3.71
N ARG A 69 -18.22 0.04 -3.92
CA ARG A 69 -17.86 1.36 -4.43
C ARG A 69 -18.09 2.42 -3.36
N CYS A 70 -17.00 3.01 -2.89
CA CYS A 70 -16.94 4.07 -1.89
C CYS A 70 -16.34 5.37 -2.49
N SER A 71 -16.34 5.47 -3.82
CA SER A 71 -15.71 6.51 -4.63
C SER A 71 -16.25 7.92 -4.34
N ASN A 72 -15.39 8.92 -4.16
CA ASN A 72 -15.77 10.33 -3.94
C ASN A 72 -16.73 10.56 -2.73
N MET A 73 -16.46 9.89 -1.60
CA MET A 73 -17.28 9.95 -0.38
C MET A 73 -16.59 10.71 0.78
N ASN A 74 -15.53 11.46 0.48
CA ASN A 74 -14.71 12.23 1.45
C ASN A 74 -14.13 11.38 2.59
N LEU A 75 -13.86 10.09 2.36
CA LEU A 75 -13.33 9.18 3.36
C LEU A 75 -11.91 9.55 3.77
N LEU A 76 -11.67 9.64 5.08
CA LEU A 76 -10.36 9.94 5.69
C LEU A 76 -9.57 8.67 6.07
N ALA A 77 -10.26 7.52 6.17
CA ALA A 77 -9.68 6.21 6.47
C ALA A 77 -10.46 5.10 5.74
N VAL A 78 -9.83 3.93 5.55
CA VAL A 78 -10.47 2.74 4.96
C VAL A 78 -11.65 2.29 5.86
N PRO A 79 -12.86 2.05 5.31
CA PRO A 79 -13.99 1.53 6.08
C PRO A 79 -13.67 0.16 6.68
N ARG A 80 -14.02 -0.06 7.95
CA ARG A 80 -13.76 -1.34 8.64
C ARG A 80 -14.84 -2.40 8.37
N ASP A 81 -16.07 -1.96 8.15
CA ASP A 81 -17.25 -2.83 7.99
C ASP A 81 -17.40 -3.33 6.54
N LEU A 82 -16.28 -3.73 5.92
CA LEU A 82 -16.24 -4.25 4.56
C LEU A 82 -16.56 -5.77 4.55
N PRO A 83 -17.45 -6.23 3.65
CA PRO A 83 -17.88 -7.62 3.64
C PRO A 83 -16.79 -8.54 3.05
N ASN A 84 -16.51 -9.66 3.72
CA ASN A 84 -15.45 -10.62 3.35
C ASN A 84 -15.54 -11.19 1.91
N GLN A 85 -16.74 -11.19 1.32
CA GLN A 85 -17.03 -11.56 -0.07
C GLN A 85 -16.74 -10.44 -1.10
N THR A 86 -16.14 -9.32 -0.67
CA THR A 86 -15.64 -8.27 -1.56
C THR A 86 -14.53 -8.81 -2.44
N ARG A 87 -14.74 -8.69 -3.75
CA ARG A 87 -13.75 -9.00 -4.78
C ARG A 87 -13.18 -7.76 -5.45
N ARG A 88 -13.92 -6.64 -5.39
CA ARG A 88 -13.50 -5.37 -6.00
C ARG A 88 -13.82 -4.22 -5.05
N LEU A 89 -12.83 -3.43 -4.66
CA LEU A 89 -12.97 -2.33 -3.72
C LEU A 89 -12.48 -1.04 -4.37
N TYR A 90 -13.39 -0.09 -4.54
CA TYR A 90 -13.11 1.21 -5.14
C TYR A 90 -13.22 2.29 -4.06
N LEU A 91 -12.07 2.85 -3.68
CA LEU A 91 -11.89 3.91 -2.67
C LEU A 91 -11.32 5.19 -3.31
N ASP A 92 -11.44 5.30 -4.63
CA ASP A 92 -10.96 6.38 -5.48
C ASP A 92 -11.58 7.75 -5.14
N TYR A 93 -10.86 8.84 -5.46
CA TYR A 93 -11.31 10.23 -5.26
C TYR A 93 -11.69 10.57 -3.80
N ASN A 94 -11.05 9.93 -2.83
CA ASN A 94 -11.27 10.19 -1.39
C ASN A 94 -10.15 11.06 -0.78
N LEU A 95 -10.08 11.10 0.55
CA LEU A 95 -9.15 11.93 1.33
C LEU A 95 -8.26 11.05 2.24
N LEU A 96 -8.02 9.80 1.85
CA LEU A 96 -7.18 8.86 2.59
C LEU A 96 -5.73 9.39 2.66
N VAL A 97 -5.14 9.42 3.86
CA VAL A 97 -3.79 9.95 4.12
C VAL A 97 -2.74 8.84 4.27
N SER A 98 -3.15 7.67 4.76
CA SER A 98 -2.34 6.46 4.82
C SER A 98 -3.20 5.20 4.73
N VAL A 99 -2.57 4.06 4.47
CA VAL A 99 -3.18 2.74 4.62
C VAL A 99 -2.55 2.04 5.83
N PRO A 100 -3.28 1.86 6.94
CA PRO A 100 -2.80 1.12 8.11
C PRO A 100 -2.51 -0.36 7.83
N VAL A 101 -1.65 -0.97 8.67
CA VAL A 101 -1.45 -2.43 8.74
C VAL A 101 -2.79 -3.18 8.86
N ASP A 102 -2.88 -4.36 8.24
CA ASP A 102 -4.05 -5.25 8.25
C ASP A 102 -5.36 -4.65 7.71
N SER A 103 -5.34 -3.48 7.04
CA SER A 103 -6.55 -2.77 6.56
C SER A 103 -7.49 -3.61 5.69
N PHE A 104 -6.96 -4.64 5.02
CA PHE A 104 -7.71 -5.52 4.12
C PHE A 104 -7.69 -7.01 4.54
N LEU A 105 -7.18 -7.33 5.74
CA LEU A 105 -6.99 -8.70 6.22
C LEU A 105 -8.30 -9.53 6.24
N GLY A 106 -9.45 -8.86 6.40
CA GLY A 106 -10.78 -9.48 6.35
C GLY A 106 -11.32 -9.79 4.95
N LEU A 107 -10.58 -9.47 3.87
CA LEU A 107 -11.05 -9.51 2.47
C LEU A 107 -10.26 -10.53 1.61
N PRO A 108 -10.24 -11.83 1.95
CA PRO A 108 -9.39 -12.84 1.30
C PRO A 108 -9.72 -13.10 -0.18
N LEU A 109 -10.80 -12.52 -0.72
CA LEU A 109 -11.22 -12.65 -2.11
C LEU A 109 -10.99 -11.37 -2.94
N LEU A 110 -10.36 -10.34 -2.38
CA LEU A 110 -10.15 -9.04 -3.03
C LEU A 110 -9.15 -9.17 -4.20
N ALA A 111 -9.61 -8.93 -5.43
CA ALA A 111 -8.86 -9.06 -6.67
C ALA A 111 -8.53 -7.72 -7.36
N GLU A 112 -9.39 -6.70 -7.19
CA GLU A 112 -9.17 -5.32 -7.65
C GLU A 112 -9.26 -4.37 -6.45
N LEU A 113 -8.23 -3.56 -6.23
CA LEU A 113 -8.20 -2.48 -5.23
C LEU A 113 -7.81 -1.16 -5.89
N ASP A 114 -8.73 -0.20 -5.89
CA ASP A 114 -8.50 1.15 -6.41
C ASP A 114 -8.44 2.16 -5.25
N LEU A 115 -7.26 2.74 -5.05
CA LEU A 115 -6.95 3.78 -4.07
C LEU A 115 -6.49 5.07 -4.78
N SER A 116 -6.77 5.21 -6.08
CA SER A 116 -6.34 6.35 -6.89
C SER A 116 -6.96 7.68 -6.45
N HIS A 117 -6.35 8.80 -6.84
CA HIS A 117 -6.86 10.16 -6.57
C HIS A 117 -7.14 10.43 -5.07
N ASN A 118 -6.29 9.91 -4.18
CA ASN A 118 -6.36 10.12 -2.74
C ASN A 118 -5.24 11.08 -2.28
N ARG A 119 -4.86 11.04 -1.01
CA ARG A 119 -3.77 11.84 -0.42
C ARG A 119 -2.76 10.96 0.33
N LEU A 120 -2.60 9.72 -0.12
CA LEU A 120 -1.73 8.75 0.54
C LEU A 120 -0.29 9.25 0.50
N MET A 121 0.29 9.55 1.66
CA MET A 121 1.70 9.93 1.80
C MET A 121 2.58 8.75 2.24
N GLN A 122 1.99 7.78 2.93
CA GLN A 122 2.67 6.58 3.42
C GLN A 122 1.74 5.36 3.42
N LEU A 123 2.31 4.18 3.21
CA LEU A 123 1.71 2.88 3.43
C LEU A 123 2.42 2.24 4.63
N GLU A 124 1.68 1.75 5.62
CA GLU A 124 2.29 1.06 6.77
C GLU A 124 2.86 -0.32 6.36
N PRO A 125 3.90 -0.84 7.04
CA PRO A 125 4.30 -2.24 6.91
C PRO A 125 3.10 -3.17 7.10
N GLY A 126 2.91 -4.13 6.19
CA GLY A 126 1.74 -5.01 6.18
C GLY A 126 0.41 -4.35 5.81
N ALA A 127 0.39 -3.18 5.16
CA ALA A 127 -0.83 -2.53 4.67
C ALA A 127 -1.71 -3.45 3.78
N PHE A 128 -1.09 -4.30 2.96
CA PHE A 128 -1.76 -5.28 2.08
C PHE A 128 -1.68 -6.72 2.60
N HIS A 129 -1.44 -6.92 3.90
CA HIS A 129 -1.38 -8.26 4.50
C HIS A 129 -2.71 -9.01 4.33
N GLY A 130 -2.62 -10.31 4.01
CA GLY A 130 -3.75 -11.16 3.64
C GLY A 130 -4.17 -11.12 2.16
N LEU A 131 -3.58 -10.25 1.33
CA LEU A 131 -3.94 -10.09 -0.09
C LEU A 131 -3.02 -10.79 -1.11
N ALA A 132 -1.92 -11.40 -0.68
CA ALA A 132 -0.85 -11.88 -1.56
C ALA A 132 -1.30 -12.94 -2.60
N ASP A 133 -2.24 -13.82 -2.22
CA ASP A 133 -2.78 -14.88 -3.09
C ASP A 133 -3.99 -14.44 -3.96
N SER A 134 -4.59 -13.28 -3.66
CA SER A 134 -5.91 -12.89 -4.17
C SER A 134 -5.90 -11.61 -5.01
N LEU A 135 -5.07 -10.63 -4.67
CA LEU A 135 -5.07 -9.33 -5.36
C LEU A 135 -4.31 -9.38 -6.67
N THR A 136 -5.04 -9.08 -7.76
CA THR A 136 -4.51 -9.07 -9.13
C THR A 136 -4.24 -7.66 -9.66
N SER A 137 -4.91 -6.64 -9.14
CA SER A 137 -4.78 -5.25 -9.57
C SER A 137 -4.84 -4.27 -8.39
N LEU A 138 -3.89 -3.32 -8.36
CA LEU A 138 -3.73 -2.29 -7.34
C LEU A 138 -3.46 -0.92 -8.01
N ASP A 139 -4.41 0.01 -7.90
CA ASP A 139 -4.19 1.40 -8.34
C ASP A 139 -3.87 2.30 -7.15
N LEU A 140 -2.68 2.91 -7.18
CA LEU A 140 -2.19 3.90 -6.21
C LEU A 140 -1.91 5.26 -6.89
N SER A 141 -2.32 5.45 -8.14
CA SER A 141 -1.98 6.64 -8.91
C SER A 141 -2.66 7.91 -8.42
N PHE A 142 -2.07 9.07 -8.74
CA PHE A 142 -2.54 10.38 -8.28
C PHE A 142 -2.65 10.47 -6.75
N ASN A 143 -1.60 10.05 -6.06
CA ASN A 143 -1.43 10.17 -4.61
C ASN A 143 -0.18 11.03 -4.29
N LEU A 144 0.27 11.01 -3.04
CA LEU A 144 1.40 11.79 -2.52
C LEU A 144 2.53 10.88 -2.00
N LEU A 145 2.64 9.65 -2.52
CA LEU A 145 3.65 8.69 -2.08
C LEU A 145 5.05 9.12 -2.55
N GLU A 146 5.92 9.43 -1.60
CA GLU A 146 7.33 9.73 -1.88
C GLU A 146 8.20 8.46 -1.91
N THR A 147 7.94 7.47 -1.05
CA THR A 147 8.71 6.21 -1.00
C THR A 147 7.81 4.99 -1.04
N MET A 148 8.34 3.89 -1.58
CA MET A 148 7.66 2.59 -1.60
C MET A 148 8.40 1.63 -0.67
N ASP A 149 7.75 1.20 0.42
CA ASP A 149 8.35 0.25 1.36
C ASP A 149 8.04 -1.21 0.94
N PRO A 150 9.05 -2.05 0.69
CA PRO A 150 8.85 -3.47 0.42
C PRO A 150 8.09 -4.21 1.55
N GLU A 151 8.16 -3.75 2.80
CA GLU A 151 7.42 -4.33 3.93
C GLU A 151 5.92 -3.96 3.90
N ALA A 152 5.53 -2.87 3.25
CA ALA A 152 4.11 -2.53 3.04
C ALA A 152 3.44 -3.47 2.02
N LEU A 153 4.23 -3.96 1.05
CA LEU A 153 3.83 -4.94 0.04
C LEU A 153 3.94 -6.39 0.54
N GLY A 154 4.97 -6.72 1.31
CA GLY A 154 5.23 -8.08 1.79
C GLY A 154 5.47 -9.06 0.63
N GLU A 155 4.54 -9.99 0.43
CA GLU A 155 4.60 -11.00 -0.65
C GLU A 155 3.63 -10.73 -1.81
N LEU A 156 3.03 -9.53 -1.86
CA LEU A 156 2.06 -9.15 -2.90
C LEU A 156 2.64 -9.26 -4.32
N ARG A 157 1.88 -9.88 -5.23
CA ARG A 157 2.22 -10.01 -6.67
C ARG A 157 1.11 -9.47 -7.59
N ALA A 158 0.53 -8.33 -7.24
CA ALA A 158 -0.50 -7.66 -8.05
C ALA A 158 0.12 -6.90 -9.24
N GLN A 159 -0.68 -6.67 -10.29
CA GLN A 159 -0.41 -5.60 -11.25
C GLN A 159 -0.63 -4.25 -10.56
N ALA A 160 0.26 -3.28 -10.80
CA ALA A 160 0.20 -2.00 -10.10
C ALA A 160 0.32 -0.77 -11.01
N ASN A 161 -0.45 0.26 -10.66
CA ASN A 161 -0.34 1.61 -11.21
C ASN A 161 0.18 2.57 -10.14
N LEU A 162 1.45 2.97 -10.28
CA LEU A 162 2.15 3.90 -9.38
C LEU A 162 2.28 5.32 -9.96
N THR A 163 1.66 5.61 -11.11
CA THR A 163 1.89 6.87 -11.84
C THR A 163 1.38 8.09 -11.06
N HIS A 164 1.89 9.29 -11.40
CA HIS A 164 1.44 10.55 -10.79
C HIS A 164 1.58 10.59 -9.24
N ASN A 165 2.71 10.10 -8.73
CA ASN A 165 3.15 10.22 -7.34
C ASN A 165 4.53 10.91 -7.29
N PRO A 166 4.87 11.65 -6.22
CA PRO A 166 6.11 12.44 -6.09
C PRO A 166 7.36 11.59 -5.74
N TRP A 167 7.56 10.46 -6.42
CA TRP A 167 8.56 9.45 -6.03
C TRP A 167 9.98 9.98 -5.81
N MET A 168 10.54 9.64 -4.66
CA MET A 168 11.96 9.65 -4.36
C MET A 168 12.55 8.33 -4.87
N CYS A 169 13.39 8.40 -5.89
CA CYS A 169 13.99 7.22 -6.50
C CYS A 169 15.22 6.79 -5.71
N ASP A 170 15.02 5.81 -4.83
CA ASP A 170 16.00 5.29 -3.88
C ASP A 170 16.16 3.75 -4.00
N CYS A 171 16.93 3.16 -3.10
CA CYS A 171 17.10 1.70 -3.02
C CYS A 171 15.79 0.97 -2.64
N ARG A 172 14.93 1.52 -1.78
CA ARG A 172 13.66 0.89 -1.38
C ARG A 172 12.72 0.72 -2.58
N LEU A 173 12.56 1.79 -3.38
CA LEU A 173 11.78 1.74 -4.62
C LEU A 173 12.33 0.69 -5.60
N GLN A 174 13.66 0.61 -5.75
CA GLN A 174 14.32 -0.40 -6.59
C GLN A 174 14.09 -1.84 -6.11
N VAL A 175 14.03 -2.07 -4.80
CA VAL A 175 13.73 -3.38 -4.20
C VAL A 175 12.23 -3.73 -4.26
N ALA A 176 11.35 -2.72 -4.26
CA ALA A 176 9.90 -2.92 -4.38
C ALA A 176 9.45 -3.31 -5.80
N MET A 177 10.09 -2.77 -6.86
CA MET A 177 9.62 -3.00 -8.24
C MET A 177 9.47 -4.47 -8.66
N PRO A 178 10.36 -5.42 -8.30
CA PRO A 178 10.18 -6.84 -8.66
C PRO A 178 9.00 -7.56 -7.98
N GLN A 179 8.42 -6.99 -6.92
CA GLN A 179 7.18 -7.50 -6.31
C GLN A 179 5.96 -7.08 -7.14
N LEU A 180 6.02 -5.88 -7.74
CA LEU A 180 4.93 -5.26 -8.48
C LEU A 180 4.97 -5.66 -9.96
N GLN A 181 3.88 -6.25 -10.47
CA GLN A 181 3.74 -6.54 -11.90
C GLN A 181 3.33 -5.27 -12.66
N LEU A 182 4.21 -4.27 -12.70
CA LEU A 182 3.96 -2.99 -13.36
C LEU A 182 3.66 -3.21 -14.85
N GLU A 183 2.52 -2.68 -15.30
CA GLU A 183 2.10 -2.74 -16.69
C GLU A 183 3.13 -2.03 -17.60
N PRO A 184 3.46 -2.56 -18.80
CA PRO A 184 4.44 -1.93 -19.69
C PRO A 184 4.18 -0.46 -20.05
N SER A 185 2.93 0.00 -19.93
CA SER A 185 2.53 1.40 -20.09
C SER A 185 2.67 2.25 -18.81
N SER A 186 2.52 1.67 -17.61
CA SER A 186 2.66 2.39 -16.34
C SER A 186 4.13 2.56 -15.93
N LEU A 187 5.00 1.62 -16.32
CA LEU A 187 6.45 1.65 -16.10
C LEU A 187 7.12 2.98 -16.49
N ALA A 188 6.73 3.58 -17.62
CA ALA A 188 7.26 4.87 -18.08
C ALA A 188 6.65 6.09 -17.35
N GLY A 189 5.52 5.92 -16.67
CA GLY A 189 4.82 6.97 -15.91
C GLY A 189 5.24 7.06 -14.43
N VAL A 190 6.13 6.17 -13.97
CA VAL A 190 6.79 6.30 -12.66
C VAL A 190 7.98 7.23 -12.83
N VAL A 191 7.76 8.52 -12.58
CA VAL A 191 8.75 9.59 -12.76
C VAL A 191 9.30 10.04 -11.40
N CYS A 192 10.61 10.15 -11.30
CA CYS A 192 11.30 10.58 -10.08
C CYS A 192 11.11 12.10 -9.86
N ASN A 193 10.60 12.50 -8.69
CA ASN A 193 10.64 13.89 -8.22
C ASN A 193 12.01 14.21 -7.56
N GLY A 194 12.67 13.21 -7.00
CA GLY A 194 14.03 13.28 -6.46
C GLY A 194 14.71 11.90 -6.48
N SER A 195 15.91 11.79 -5.92
CA SER A 195 16.62 10.52 -5.74
C SER A 195 17.53 10.57 -4.51
N GLU A 196 17.79 9.42 -3.91
CA GLU A 196 18.86 9.26 -2.91
C GLU A 196 19.92 8.27 -3.44
N PRO A 197 21.18 8.69 -3.62
CA PRO A 197 21.73 10.03 -3.37
C PRO A 197 21.26 11.11 -4.38
N GLU A 198 21.27 12.38 -3.94
CA GLU A 198 20.81 13.53 -4.74
C GLU A 198 21.66 13.76 -6.00
N ASP A 199 22.96 13.44 -5.94
CA ASP A 199 23.95 13.63 -7.02
C ASP A 199 23.61 12.91 -8.33
N VAL A 200 22.69 11.93 -8.30
CA VAL A 200 22.21 11.19 -9.48
C VAL A 200 21.39 12.08 -10.43
N GLY A 201 20.78 13.16 -9.92
CA GLY A 201 20.06 14.12 -10.75
C GLY A 201 18.79 13.55 -11.43
N ALA A 202 18.19 12.49 -10.87
CA ALA A 202 17.08 11.74 -11.48
C ALA A 202 15.77 12.55 -11.69
N ARG A 203 15.70 13.80 -11.22
CA ARG A 203 14.48 14.60 -11.19
C ARG A 203 13.88 14.83 -12.58
N GLY A 204 12.65 14.36 -12.79
CA GLY A 204 11.92 14.40 -14.06
C GLY A 204 12.20 13.21 -14.98
N VAL A 205 13.04 12.25 -14.57
CA VAL A 205 13.38 11.04 -15.34
C VAL A 205 12.48 9.88 -14.92
N PRO A 206 11.97 9.06 -15.85
CA PRO A 206 11.32 7.78 -15.53
C PRO A 206 12.26 6.83 -14.78
N PHE A 207 11.79 6.25 -13.68
CA PHE A 207 12.57 5.34 -12.81
C PHE A 207 13.27 4.21 -13.58
N VAL A 208 12.60 3.66 -14.59
CA VAL A 208 13.12 2.55 -15.42
C VAL A 208 14.42 2.89 -16.14
N LEU A 209 14.64 4.16 -16.49
CA LEU A 209 15.92 4.59 -17.08
C LEU A 209 17.00 4.72 -16.00
N VAL A 210 16.66 5.33 -14.86
CA VAL A 210 17.56 5.50 -13.72
C VAL A 210 18.08 4.14 -13.23
N ALA A 211 17.19 3.16 -13.05
CA ALA A 211 17.52 1.81 -12.59
C ALA A 211 18.16 0.91 -13.66
N ALA A 212 18.17 1.32 -14.93
CA ALA A 212 18.92 0.65 -15.99
C ALA A 212 20.38 1.11 -16.06
N ASP A 213 20.62 2.41 -15.84
CA ASP A 213 21.96 3.01 -15.86
C ASP A 213 22.69 2.97 -14.50
N LEU A 214 21.96 2.88 -13.37
CA LEU A 214 22.52 2.91 -12.02
C LEU A 214 21.77 1.99 -11.03
N ASP A 215 22.54 1.15 -10.32
CA ASP A 215 22.06 0.47 -9.11
C ASP A 215 22.11 1.44 -7.90
N LEU A 216 20.95 1.94 -7.48
CA LEU A 216 20.78 2.87 -6.37
C LEU A 216 21.18 2.25 -5.03
N CYS A 217 20.98 0.94 -4.85
CA CYS A 217 21.40 0.22 -3.65
C CYS A 217 22.93 0.11 -3.55
N ALA A 218 23.62 -0.16 -4.66
CA ALA A 218 25.09 -0.13 -4.70
C ALA A 218 25.64 1.30 -4.54
N ALA A 219 24.96 2.31 -5.12
CA ALA A 219 25.34 3.72 -4.96
C ALA A 219 25.26 4.18 -3.50
N LEU A 220 24.13 3.91 -2.83
CA LEU A 220 23.92 4.23 -1.41
C LEU A 220 24.93 3.51 -0.51
N LYS A 221 25.21 2.22 -0.76
CA LYS A 221 26.24 1.50 0.00
C LYS A 221 27.63 2.11 -0.19
N ARG A 222 27.96 2.53 -1.41
CA ARG A 222 29.26 3.15 -1.70
C ARG A 222 29.45 4.49 -0.98
N THR A 223 28.39 5.30 -0.81
CA THR A 223 28.50 6.56 -0.04
C THR A 223 28.65 6.28 1.46
N THR A 224 27.94 5.29 2.02
CA THR A 224 28.08 4.91 3.43
C THR A 224 29.46 4.31 3.75
N ASP A 225 30.02 3.46 2.88
CA ASP A 225 31.38 2.92 3.04
C ASP A 225 32.44 4.05 3.06
N VAL A 226 32.33 5.04 2.18
CA VAL A 226 33.24 6.21 2.16
C VAL A 226 33.08 7.07 3.42
N ALA A 227 31.84 7.35 3.84
CA ALA A 227 31.58 8.12 5.06
C ALA A 227 32.11 7.40 6.33
N MET A 228 31.95 6.08 6.42
CA MET A 228 32.47 5.26 7.51
C MET A 228 34.00 5.25 7.55
N LEU A 229 34.68 5.20 6.39
CA LEU A 229 36.15 5.32 6.32
C LEU A 229 36.62 6.69 6.81
N VAL A 230 35.97 7.78 6.38
CA VAL A 230 36.31 9.15 6.82
C VAL A 230 36.12 9.33 8.33
N THR A 231 35.01 8.84 8.91
CA THR A 231 34.79 8.92 10.36
C THR A 231 35.75 8.05 11.15
N MET A 232 36.13 6.86 10.65
CA MET A 232 37.18 6.04 11.24
C MET A 232 38.53 6.76 11.25
N PHE A 233 38.99 7.33 10.13
CA PHE A 233 40.26 8.09 10.10
C PHE A 233 40.21 9.32 11.02
N GLY A 234 39.07 10.03 11.10
CA GLY A 234 38.85 11.11 12.07
C GLY A 234 38.95 10.64 13.52
N TRP A 235 38.34 9.50 13.86
CA TRP A 235 38.39 8.96 15.22
C TRP A 235 39.78 8.42 15.59
N PHE A 236 40.46 7.70 14.69
CA PHE A 236 41.83 7.25 14.92
C PHE A 236 42.80 8.42 15.09
N THR A 237 42.70 9.48 14.29
CA THR A 237 43.55 10.67 14.46
C THR A 237 43.26 11.42 15.76
N MET A 238 42.00 11.50 16.19
CA MET A 238 41.62 12.02 17.51
C MET A 238 42.20 11.19 18.66
N VAL A 239 42.03 9.86 18.63
CA VAL A 239 42.54 8.96 19.68
C VAL A 239 44.08 8.97 19.73
N ILE A 240 44.76 8.93 18.58
CA ILE A 240 46.23 8.98 18.52
C ILE A 240 46.75 10.32 19.06
N SER A 241 46.15 11.45 18.68
CA SER A 241 46.56 12.78 19.17
C SER A 241 46.28 12.94 20.68
N TYR A 242 45.16 12.44 21.18
CA TYR A 242 44.88 12.38 22.62
C TYR A 242 45.91 11.52 23.38
N LEU A 243 46.25 10.33 22.87
CA LEU A 243 47.27 9.47 23.49
C LEU A 243 48.66 10.12 23.47
N VAL A 244 49.05 10.77 22.38
CA VAL A 244 50.32 11.52 22.30
C VAL A 244 50.34 12.69 23.27
N TYR A 245 49.24 13.46 23.38
CA TYR A 245 49.08 14.52 24.37
C TYR A 245 49.22 13.98 25.79
N TYR A 246 48.45 12.95 26.15
CA TYR A 246 48.45 12.33 27.47
C TYR A 246 49.84 11.78 27.86
N VAL A 247 50.55 11.14 26.93
CA VAL A 247 51.92 10.64 27.17
C VAL A 247 52.93 11.78 27.31
N ARG A 248 52.81 12.88 26.57
CA ARG A 248 53.69 14.06 26.76
C ARG A 248 53.41 14.76 28.09
N HIS A 249 52.15 15.04 28.38
CA HIS A 249 51.73 15.69 29.62
C HIS A 249 52.22 14.93 30.87
N ASN A 250 52.00 13.61 30.94
CA ASN A 250 52.49 12.78 32.05
C ASN A 250 54.03 12.74 32.15
N ARG A 251 54.76 12.81 31.03
CA ARG A 251 56.24 12.89 31.02
C ARG A 251 56.74 14.25 31.52
N GLU A 252 56.07 15.32 31.15
CA GLU A 252 56.38 16.69 31.60
C GLU A 252 56.07 16.85 33.11
N ASP A 253 54.97 16.28 33.59
CA ASP A 253 54.61 16.27 35.01
C ASP A 253 55.59 15.44 35.85
N ALA A 254 55.88 14.20 35.44
CA ALA A 254 56.89 13.37 36.11
C ALA A 254 58.27 14.05 36.16
N ARG A 255 58.65 14.78 35.11
CA ARG A 255 59.87 15.59 35.08
C ARG A 255 59.82 16.74 36.09
N ARG A 256 58.73 17.52 36.12
CA ARG A 256 58.54 18.62 37.09
C ARG A 256 58.58 18.12 38.53
N HIS A 257 57.98 16.98 38.83
CA HIS A 257 58.06 16.35 40.16
C HIS A 257 59.50 15.93 40.52
N LEU A 258 60.27 15.37 39.59
CA LEU A 258 61.67 15.02 39.82
C LEU A 258 62.55 16.26 40.06
N GLU A 259 62.31 17.34 39.33
CA GLU A 259 63.02 18.62 39.50
C GLU A 259 62.65 19.29 40.84
N TYR A 260 61.39 19.23 41.27
CA TYR A 260 60.97 19.63 42.62
C TYR A 260 61.67 18.80 43.71
N LEU A 261 61.67 17.47 43.61
CA LEU A 261 62.33 16.60 44.60
C LEU A 261 63.84 16.86 44.72
N LYS A 262 64.50 17.30 43.65
CA LYS A 262 65.92 17.73 43.66
C LYS A 262 66.14 19.11 44.29
N SER A 263 65.11 19.97 44.31
CA SER A 263 65.16 21.30 44.95
C SER A 263 64.91 21.27 46.46
N LEU A 264 64.39 20.16 46.99
CA LEU A 264 64.24 19.99 48.44
C LEU A 264 65.64 19.94 49.10
N PRO A 265 65.86 20.70 50.19
CA PRO A 265 67.16 20.72 50.86
C PRO A 265 67.48 19.34 51.44
N ASN A 266 68.62 18.76 51.06
CA ASN A 266 69.04 17.46 51.56
C ASN A 266 69.31 17.54 53.07
N LYS A 267 68.69 16.68 53.87
CA LYS A 267 68.76 16.72 55.34
C LYS A 267 70.04 16.09 55.90
N GLN A 268 71.20 16.50 55.39
CA GLN A 268 72.53 16.10 55.87
C GLN A 268 72.86 16.77 57.21
N GLY A 269 72.17 16.30 58.26
CA GLY A 269 72.33 16.76 59.65
C GLY A 269 71.58 15.89 60.65
N TRP A 270 71.32 14.62 60.32
CA TRP A 270 70.57 13.65 61.15
C TRP A 270 71.32 12.31 61.32
N THR A 271 72.66 12.35 61.28
CA THR A 271 73.56 11.21 61.53
C THR A 271 74.59 11.45 62.64
N ASP A 272 74.80 12.70 63.03
CA ASP A 272 75.97 13.06 63.86
C ASP A 272 75.61 13.17 65.35
N GLU A 273 74.35 13.45 65.70
CA GLU A 273 73.86 13.53 67.10
C GLU A 273 73.46 12.18 67.72
N VAL A 274 73.37 11.09 66.95
CA VAL A 274 73.08 9.76 67.50
C VAL A 274 74.36 9.07 68.02
N SER A 275 75.53 9.48 67.52
CA SER A 275 76.82 8.83 67.79
C SER A 275 77.47 9.25 69.12
N THR A 276 76.95 10.29 69.81
CA THR A 276 77.53 10.85 71.03
C THR A 276 76.83 10.42 72.32
N LEU A 277 75.70 9.69 72.25
CA LEU A 277 74.89 9.33 73.42
C LEU A 277 75.21 7.95 74.04
N SER A 278 76.29 7.30 73.60
CA SER A 278 76.69 5.94 74.04
C SER A 278 78.18 5.83 74.42
N THR A 279 78.69 6.80 75.19
CA THR A 279 80.04 6.72 75.81
C THR A 279 80.19 7.55 77.09
N MET A 280 79.21 7.51 78.00
CA MET A 280 79.35 8.06 79.36
C MET A 280 78.74 7.11 80.41
N VAL A 281 79.58 6.75 81.40
CA VAL A 281 79.34 5.84 82.55
C VAL A 281 79.20 4.36 82.18
#